data_AF-A0A4Q5SMA3-F1
#
_entry.id   AF-A0A4Q5SMA3-F1
#
_cell.length_a   1.000
_cell.length_b   1.000
_cell.length_c   1.000
_cell.angle_alpha   90.00
_cell.angle_beta   90.00
_cell.angle_gamma   90.00
#
_symmetry.space_group_name_H-M   'P 1'
#
loop_
_entity.id
_entity.type
_entity.pdbx_description
1 polymer ?
#
loop_
_entity_poly.entity_id
_entity_poly.type
_entity_poly.pdbx_seq_one_letter_code
_entity_poly.pdbx_strand_id
1 'polypeptide(L)'
;MKHFNENASVIYTDASGNNIDTFVVFETDSVTGLTHINHENLRVPAEQLTLHAKTICQYHVPLSDTFSFEMLKKLKEKYRAIDAQRKTPVLQPHKAFRSNTNLAKAS
;
A
#
# COMPACT_ATOMS: atom_id res chain seq x y z
N MET A 1 -0.12 8.98 28.42
CA MET A 1 0.33 9.29 27.04
C MET A 1 -0.60 8.59 26.08
N LYS A 2 -0.86 9.15 24.89
CA LYS A 2 -1.63 8.44 23.86
C LYS A 2 -0.73 7.35 23.27
N HIS A 3 -1.24 6.13 23.18
CA HIS A 3 -0.57 5.03 22.50
C HIS A 3 -1.49 4.52 21.40
N PHE A 4 -0.90 4.20 20.26
CA PHE A 4 -1.61 3.61 19.14
C PHE A 4 -1.22 2.15 19.02
N ASN A 5 -2.19 1.31 18.69
CA ASN A 5 -1.92 -0.10 18.42
C ASN A 5 -1.10 -0.20 17.13
N GLU A 6 -0.25 -1.21 17.06
CA GLU A 6 0.39 -1.62 15.80
C GLU A 6 -0.68 -1.85 14.72
N ASN A 7 -0.37 -1.44 13.49
CA ASN A 7 -1.25 -1.42 12.32
C ASN A 7 -2.45 -0.44 12.39
N ALA A 8 -2.51 0.43 13.40
CA ALA A 8 -3.50 1.52 13.43
C ALA A 8 -3.32 2.48 12.27
N SER A 9 -4.41 2.72 11.54
CA SER A 9 -4.52 3.87 10.65
C SER A 9 -4.71 5.13 11.48
N VAL A 10 -3.81 6.08 11.31
CA VAL A 10 -3.76 7.37 12.00
C VAL A 10 -3.65 8.49 10.97
N ILE A 11 -4.21 9.65 11.26
CA ILE A 11 -4.02 10.87 10.48
C ILE A 11 -2.91 11.65 11.15
N TYR A 12 -1.89 12.03 10.38
CA TYR A 12 -0.80 12.87 10.84
C TYR A 12 -1.11 14.34 10.59
N THR A 13 -0.93 15.16 11.63
CA THR A 13 -1.05 16.61 11.58
C THR A 13 0.34 17.23 11.66
N ASP A 14 0.67 18.08 10.69
CA ASP A 14 1.97 18.77 10.67
C ASP A 14 2.09 19.83 11.77
N ALA A 15 3.29 20.41 11.92
CA ALA A 15 3.55 21.48 12.88
C ALA A 15 2.76 22.78 12.60
N SER A 16 2.22 22.93 11.39
CA SER A 16 1.36 24.06 10.99
C SER A 16 -0.14 23.78 11.22
N GLY A 17 -0.49 22.60 11.74
CA GLY A 17 -1.86 22.19 12.02
C GLY A 17 -2.62 21.62 10.82
N ASN A 18 -1.94 21.36 9.70
CA ASN A 18 -2.57 20.77 8.53
C ASN A 18 -2.62 19.25 8.65
N ASN A 19 -3.76 18.66 8.33
CA ASN A 19 -3.88 17.22 8.18
C ASN A 19 -3.25 16.82 6.85
N ILE A 20 -2.16 16.05 6.89
CA ILE A 20 -1.44 15.66 5.68
C ILE A 20 -2.16 14.49 5.00
N ASP A 21 -2.17 13.34 5.66
CA ASP A 21 -2.73 12.11 5.11
C ASP A 21 -2.92 11.04 6.20
N THR A 22 -3.45 9.89 5.79
CA THR A 22 -3.62 8.69 6.62
C THR A 22 -2.41 7.77 6.49
N PHE A 23 -1.80 7.44 7.62
CA PHE A 23 -0.64 6.57 7.73
C PHE A 23 -0.95 5.36 8.61
N VAL A 24 -0.11 4.34 8.51
CA VAL A 24 -0.19 3.14 9.35
C VAL A 24 0.91 3.20 10.40
N VAL A 25 0.56 2.91 11.65
CA VAL A 25 1.49 2.77 12.77
C VAL A 25 2.21 1.44 12.69
N PHE A 26 3.55 1.46 12.71
CA PHE A 26 4.36 0.26 12.87
C PHE A 26 4.57 -0.08 14.33
N GLU A 27 5.05 0.89 15.12
CA GLU A 27 5.36 0.68 16.52
C GLU A 27 5.28 2.01 17.26
N THR A 28 4.88 1.97 18.53
CA THR A 28 5.01 3.10 19.44
C THR A 28 6.03 2.72 20.50
N ASP A 29 7.14 3.46 20.55
CA ASP A 29 8.17 3.27 21.56
C ASP A 29 7.62 3.70 22.93
N SER A 30 7.55 2.75 23.86
CA SER A 30 7.07 2.96 25.22
C SER A 30 7.96 3.87 26.07
N VAL A 31 9.24 4.01 25.71
CA VAL A 31 10.22 4.83 26.46
C VAL A 31 10.17 6.28 25.99
N THR A 32 10.17 6.52 24.68
CA THR A 32 10.19 7.88 24.11
C THR A 32 8.81 8.44 23.81
N GLY A 33 7.77 7.60 23.71
CA GLY A 33 6.42 8.00 23.31
C GLY A 33 6.29 8.31 21.82
N LEU A 34 7.34 8.10 21.02
CA LEU A 34 7.32 8.33 19.59
C LEU A 34 6.67 7.16 18.86
N THR A 35 5.79 7.49 17.93
CA THR A 35 5.09 6.53 17.07
C THR A 35 5.72 6.55 15.69
N HIS A 36 6.20 5.38 15.25
CA HIS A 36 6.73 5.17 13.91
C HIS A 36 5.58 4.96 12.95
N ILE A 37 5.48 5.84 11.95
CA ILE A 37 4.47 5.78 10.91
C ILE A 37 5.08 5.38 9.56
N ASN A 38 4.27 4.78 8.69
CA ASN A 38 4.67 4.40 7.34
C ASN A 38 4.73 5.59 6.36
N HIS A 39 5.62 6.53 6.67
CA HIS A 39 5.98 7.66 5.82
C HIS A 39 7.45 7.98 6.05
N GLU A 40 8.32 7.65 5.10
CA GLU A 40 9.77 7.95 5.15
C GLU A 40 10.49 7.54 6.46
N ASN A 41 9.99 6.51 7.16
CA ASN A 41 10.45 6.11 8.50
C ASN A 41 10.35 7.22 9.57
N LEU A 42 9.38 8.12 9.43
CA LEU A 42 9.15 9.20 10.36
C LEU A 42 8.66 8.66 11.71
N ARG A 43 9.26 9.18 12.79
CA ARG A 43 8.85 8.96 14.18
C ARG A 43 8.27 10.25 14.70
N VAL A 44 6.99 10.24 15.03
CA VAL A 44 6.25 11.43 15.43
C VAL A 44 5.67 11.27 16.84
N PRO A 45 5.55 12.37 17.61
CA PRO A 45 4.85 12.35 18.89
C PRO A 45 3.40 11.92 18.71
N ALA A 46 2.86 11.15 19.66
CA ALA A 46 1.49 10.66 19.61
C ALA A 46 0.44 11.78 19.63
N GLU A 47 0.80 12.98 20.08
CA GLU A 47 -0.05 14.17 20.08
C GLU A 47 -0.34 14.70 18.67
N GLN A 48 0.58 14.47 17.73
CA GLN A 48 0.44 14.85 16.32
C GLN A 48 -0.33 13.82 15.49
N LEU A 49 -0.79 12.75 16.13
CA LEU A 49 -1.53 11.68 15.50
C LEU A 49 -2.96 11.63 16.03
N THR A 50 -3.89 11.41 15.11
CA THR A 50 -5.29 11.16 15.45
C THR A 50 -5.73 9.83 14.86
N LEU A 51 -6.47 9.03 15.63
CA LEU A 51 -6.95 7.75 15.14
C LEU A 51 -7.94 7.96 13.99
N HIS A 52 -7.72 7.32 12.85
CA HIS A 52 -8.66 7.41 11.75
C HIS A 52 -9.97 6.69 12.11
N ALA A 53 -11.14 7.26 11.80
CA ALA A 53 -12.44 6.70 12.21
C ALA A 53 -12.73 5.29 11.65
N LYS A 54 -12.07 4.92 10.56
CA LYS A 54 -12.14 3.58 9.95
C LYS A 54 -10.96 2.67 10.30
N THR A 55 -10.20 2.99 11.34
CA THR A 55 -9.12 2.10 11.81
C THR A 55 -9.73 0.75 12.19
N ILE A 56 -9.15 -0.33 11.71
CA ILE A 56 -9.68 -1.69 11.89
C ILE A 56 -9.21 -2.30 13.24
N CYS A 57 -8.35 -1.60 13.98
CA CYS A 57 -7.51 -2.13 15.06
C CYS A 57 -8.18 -2.54 16.37
N GLN A 58 -9.49 -2.38 16.53
CA GLN A 58 -10.16 -2.95 17.69
C GLN A 58 -10.53 -4.42 17.47
N TYR A 59 -10.55 -4.85 16.21
CA TYR A 59 -10.75 -6.23 15.81
C TYR A 59 -9.59 -6.60 14.91
N HIS A 60 -8.49 -7.06 15.51
CA HIS A 60 -7.70 -8.09 14.83
C HIS A 60 -8.73 -9.11 14.38
N VAL A 61 -9.02 -9.21 13.08
CA VAL A 61 -9.76 -10.38 12.61
C VAL A 61 -8.72 -11.47 12.82
N PRO A 62 -8.85 -12.30 13.86
CA PRO A 62 -7.79 -13.24 14.12
C PRO A 62 -7.70 -14.08 12.86
N LEU A 63 -6.48 -14.42 12.44
CA LEU A 63 -6.30 -15.35 11.31
C LEU A 63 -6.96 -16.71 11.56
N SER A 64 -7.53 -16.94 12.75
CA SER A 64 -8.39 -18.07 13.11
C SER A 64 -9.90 -17.84 12.90
N ASP A 65 -10.34 -16.63 12.52
CA ASP A 65 -11.74 -16.35 12.24
C ASP A 65 -12.10 -16.91 10.87
N THR A 66 -13.05 -17.83 10.84
CA THR A 66 -13.62 -18.44 9.64
C THR A 66 -13.99 -17.42 8.56
N PHE A 67 -14.36 -16.20 8.96
CA PHE A 67 -14.74 -15.13 8.03
C PHE A 67 -13.55 -14.55 7.25
N SER A 68 -12.38 -14.42 7.88
CA SER A 68 -11.14 -13.97 7.23
C SER A 68 -10.69 -14.94 6.14
N PHE A 69 -10.80 -16.24 6.42
CA PHE A 69 -10.49 -17.29 5.45
C PHE A 69 -11.45 -17.26 4.26
N GLU A 70 -12.74 -17.04 4.50
CA GLU A 70 -13.73 -16.94 3.44
C GLU A 70 -13.47 -15.73 2.54
N MET A 71 -13.07 -14.58 3.13
CA MET A 71 -12.72 -13.39 2.35
C MET A 71 -11.44 -13.58 1.54
N LEU A 72 -10.39 -14.18 2.13
CA LEU A 72 -9.16 -14.52 1.41
C LEU A 72 -9.42 -15.52 0.27
N LYS A 73 -10.30 -16.51 0.49
CA LYS A 73 -10.71 -17.47 -0.52
C LYS A 73 -11.44 -16.79 -1.69
N LYS A 74 -12.41 -15.93 -1.40
CA LYS A 74 -13.14 -15.15 -2.43
C LYS A 74 -12.20 -14.25 -3.24
N LEU A 75 -11.23 -13.62 -2.59
CA LEU A 75 -10.20 -12.82 -3.27
C LEU A 75 -9.34 -13.68 -4.20
N LYS A 76 -8.83 -14.82 -3.71
CA LYS A 76 -8.05 -15.76 -4.54
C LYS A 76 -8.83 -16.25 -5.76
N GLU A 77 -10.10 -16.63 -5.58
CA GLU A 77 -10.97 -17.08 -6.66
C GLU A 77 -11.20 -15.97 -7.70
N LYS A 78 -11.44 -14.73 -7.25
CA LYS A 78 -11.63 -13.57 -8.14
C LYS A 78 -10.39 -13.33 -9.00
N TYR A 79 -9.20 -13.27 -8.41
CA TYR A 79 -7.97 -13.02 -9.18
C TYR A 79 -7.62 -14.18 -10.12
N ARG A 80 -7.84 -15.43 -9.69
CA ARG A 80 -7.69 -16.60 -10.55
C ARG A 80 -8.61 -16.55 -11.78
N ALA A 81 -9.85 -16.08 -11.62
CA ALA A 81 -10.77 -15.89 -12.74
C ALA A 81 -10.31 -14.78 -13.71
N ILE A 82 -9.78 -13.68 -13.18
CA ILE A 82 -9.22 -12.58 -13.98
C ILE A 82 -8.00 -13.07 -14.78
N ASP A 83 -7.10 -13.82 -14.14
CA ASP A 83 -5.91 -14.36 -14.81
C ASP A 83 -6.27 -15.37 -15.88
N ALA A 84 -7.28 -16.22 -15.65
CA ALA A 84 -7.80 -17.13 -16.66
C ALA A 84 -8.47 -16.42 -17.85
N GLN A 85 -9.04 -15.24 -17.62
CA GLN A 85 -9.68 -14.42 -18.66
C GLN A 85 -8.68 -13.57 -19.45
N ARG A 86 -7.52 -13.23 -18.87
CA ARG A 86 -6.42 -12.59 -19.59
C ARG A 86 -5.78 -13.59 -20.55
N LYS A 87 -6.43 -13.78 -21.70
CA LYS A 87 -5.76 -14.25 -22.91
C LYS A 87 -4.65 -13.24 -23.19
N THR A 88 -3.40 -13.65 -23.00
CA THR A 88 -2.24 -12.94 -23.51
C THR A 88 -2.57 -12.56 -24.96
N PRO A 89 -2.69 -11.27 -25.31
CA PRO A 89 -2.93 -10.91 -26.69
C PRO A 89 -1.78 -11.50 -27.49
N VAL A 90 -2.10 -12.37 -28.44
CA VAL A 90 -1.10 -12.91 -29.37
C VAL A 90 -0.54 -11.69 -30.10
N LEU A 91 0.67 -11.28 -29.72
CA LEU A 91 1.38 -10.22 -30.39
C LEU A 91 1.59 -10.71 -31.82
N GLN A 92 0.81 -10.17 -32.77
CA GLN A 92 1.06 -10.42 -34.17
C GLN A 92 2.49 -9.96 -34.45
N PRO A 93 3.34 -10.79 -35.08
CA PRO A 93 4.70 -10.39 -35.37
C PRO A 93 4.63 -9.13 -36.23
N HIS A 94 5.11 -8.02 -35.67
CA HIS A 94 5.22 -6.75 -36.39
C HIS A 94 6.02 -7.05 -37.66
N LYS A 95 5.40 -6.89 -38.83
CA LYS A 95 6.09 -7.02 -40.12
C LYS A 95 7.36 -6.20 -40.02
N ALA A 96 8.52 -6.84 -40.17
CA ALA A 96 9.81 -6.19 -40.10
C ALA A 96 9.78 -4.98 -41.04
N PHE A 97 9.80 -3.79 -40.45
CA PHE A 97 9.92 -2.56 -41.21
C PHE A 97 11.32 -2.62 -41.83
N ARG A 98 11.40 -2.92 -43.13
CA ARG A 98 12.66 -2.85 -43.88
C ARG A 98 13.08 -1.39 -43.87
N SER A 99 13.92 -1.00 -42.92
CA SER A 99 14.62 0.28 -42.97
C SER A 99 15.68 0.17 -44.06
N ASN A 100 15.33 0.63 -45.26
CA ASN A 100 16.33 1.02 -46.25
C ASN A 100 17.01 2.31 -45.76
N THR A 101 17.86 2.20 -44.74
CA THR A 101 18.78 3.26 -44.38
C THR A 101 20.00 3.12 -45.28
N ASN A 102 19.97 3.82 -46.41
CA ASN A 102 21.18 4.16 -47.15
C ASN A 102 22.04 5.03 -46.23
N LEU A 103 23.13 4.47 -45.68
CA LEU A 103 24.17 5.27 -45.06
C LEU A 103 24.81 6.14 -46.16
N ALA A 104 24.56 7.45 -46.10
CA ALA A 104 25.32 8.40 -46.88
C ALA A 104 26.78 8.37 -46.38
N LYS A 105 27.73 8.10 -47.27
CA LYS A 105 29.15 8.30 -47.01
C LYS A 105 29.40 9.80 -46.87
N ALA A 106 29.99 10.21 -45.75
CA ALA A 106 30.55 11.54 -45.61
C ALA A 106 31.81 11.64 -46.49
N SER A 107 31.83 12.65 -47.36
CA SER A 107 33.02 13.13 -48.08
C SER A 107 33.61 14.32 -47.36
#